data_AF-A0A8C2T4I2-F1
#
_entry.id   AF-A0A8C2T4I2-F1
#
_cell.length_a   1.000
_cell.length_b   1.000
_cell.length_c   1.000
_cell.angle_alpha   90.00
_cell.angle_beta   90.00
_cell.angle_gamma   90.00
#
_symmetry.space_group_name_H-M   'P 1'
#
loop_
_entity.id
_entity.type
_entity.pdbx_description
1 polymer ?
#
loop_
_entity_poly.entity_id
_entity_poly.type
_entity_poly.pdbx_seq_one_letter_code
_entity_poly.pdbx_strand_id
1 'polypeptide(L)'
;MAHPRAGGDSGPAAASCPPFQCRQDEASLTLLLLVPGIQPHSLSGDVANNRYSVRFSSGAVTYGLILQFPTANRLAAPETSVSVGAHNAAILLAKATESTGLWDKYCFGSDASALQERLFVSEENVDGFLDTVLCPSSCTQSDLEAQPLIEVLDVSEDRSQIRLKVRSSGSTVCC
;
A
#
# COMPACT_ATOMS: atom_id res chain seq x y z
N MET A 1 36.89 -29.59 -25.20
CA MET A 1 35.98 -29.59 -24.03
C MET A 1 35.58 -28.15 -23.76
N ALA A 2 34.33 -27.79 -24.01
CA ALA A 2 33.82 -26.45 -23.79
C ALA A 2 33.18 -26.40 -22.39
N HIS A 3 33.64 -25.48 -21.54
CA HIS A 3 32.96 -25.12 -20.31
C HIS A 3 32.14 -23.86 -20.56
N PRO A 4 30.81 -23.85 -20.31
CA PRO A 4 30.09 -22.61 -20.13
C PRO A 4 30.22 -22.22 -18.65
N ARG A 5 30.81 -21.06 -18.37
CA ARG A 5 30.77 -20.47 -17.03
C ARG A 5 29.53 -19.58 -16.97
N ALA A 6 28.54 -20.06 -16.23
CA ALA A 6 27.29 -19.39 -15.94
C ALA A 6 27.53 -17.94 -15.52
N GLY A 7 26.98 -17.00 -16.28
CA GLY A 7 26.70 -15.67 -15.79
C GLY A 7 25.58 -15.80 -14.77
N GLY A 8 25.94 -15.67 -13.49
CA GLY A 8 24.97 -15.42 -12.44
C GLY A 8 24.47 -14.01 -12.60
N ASP A 9 23.39 -13.84 -13.37
CA ASP A 9 22.59 -12.63 -13.37
C ASP A 9 21.78 -12.60 -12.07
N SER A 10 22.48 -12.36 -10.96
CA SER A 10 21.82 -12.03 -9.70
C SER A 10 21.41 -10.56 -9.79
N GLY A 11 20.27 -10.32 -10.43
CA GLY A 11 19.55 -9.07 -10.29
C GLY A 11 19.40 -8.70 -8.81
N PRO A 12 19.27 -7.42 -8.47
CA PRO A 12 19.17 -7.00 -7.08
C PRO A 12 18.05 -7.79 -6.41
N ALA A 13 18.37 -8.44 -5.28
CA ALA A 13 17.39 -9.16 -4.49
C ALA A 13 16.14 -8.28 -4.31
N ALA A 14 14.96 -8.86 -4.59
CA ALA A 14 13.70 -8.12 -4.54
C ALA A 14 13.53 -7.50 -3.15
N ALA A 15 13.40 -6.18 -3.10
CA ALA A 15 13.26 -5.46 -1.85
C ALA A 15 11.85 -5.67 -1.29
N SER A 16 11.75 -5.89 0.02
CA SER A 16 10.46 -6.04 0.69
C SER A 16 9.82 -4.67 0.92
N CYS A 17 8.49 -4.58 0.79
CA CYS A 17 7.75 -3.38 1.18
C CYS A 17 7.70 -3.30 2.71
N PRO A 18 8.25 -2.25 3.36
CA PRO A 18 8.25 -2.15 4.80
C PRO A 18 6.84 -1.85 5.33
N PRO A 19 6.50 -2.24 6.58
CA PRO A 19 5.37 -1.65 7.27
C PRO A 19 5.62 -0.15 7.49
N PHE A 20 4.64 0.69 7.18
CA PHE A 20 4.79 2.14 7.27
C PHE A 20 3.47 2.84 7.59
N GLN A 21 3.59 4.06 8.10
CA GLN A 21 2.51 5.05 8.17
C GLN A 21 2.90 6.27 7.35
N CYS A 22 1.95 6.84 6.61
CA CYS A 22 2.12 8.12 5.96
C CYS A 22 1.04 9.05 6.49
N ARG A 23 1.45 10.12 7.15
CA ARG A 23 0.56 11.16 7.66
C ARG A 23 0.84 12.45 6.91
N GLN A 24 -0.13 13.36 6.90
CA GLN A 24 0.02 14.65 6.27
C GLN A 24 -0.54 15.77 7.13
N ASP A 25 -0.03 16.96 6.87
CA ASP A 25 -0.66 18.24 7.18
C ASP A 25 -0.74 19.07 5.88
N GLU A 26 -1.06 20.36 5.97
CA GLU A 26 -1.19 21.21 4.79
C GLU A 26 0.14 21.45 4.05
N ALA A 27 1.28 21.36 4.73
CA ALA A 27 2.58 21.73 4.19
C ALA A 27 3.52 20.55 3.97
N SER A 28 3.25 19.40 4.59
CA SER A 28 4.20 18.29 4.65
C SER A 28 3.53 16.91 4.74
N LEU A 29 4.33 15.89 4.45
CA LEU A 29 4.06 14.50 4.77
C LEU A 29 5.08 14.00 5.78
N THR A 30 4.61 13.25 6.78
CA THR A 30 5.46 12.47 7.68
C THR A 30 5.34 10.99 7.34
N LEU A 31 6.41 10.44 6.77
CA LEU A 31 6.56 9.00 6.54
C LEU A 31 7.26 8.36 7.73
N LEU A 32 6.59 7.40 8.37
CA LEU A 32 7.13 6.61 9.48
C LEU A 32 7.33 5.17 9.02
N LEU A 33 8.58 4.74 8.93
CA LEU A 33 8.98 3.37 8.63
C LEU A 33 9.01 2.58 9.95
N LEU A 34 8.16 1.56 10.08
CA LEU A 34 7.99 0.77 11.30
C LEU A 34 8.87 -0.49 11.31
N VAL A 35 10.15 -0.32 10.98
CA VAL A 35 11.14 -1.40 10.94
C VAL A 35 12.20 -1.15 12.02
N PRO A 36 12.43 -2.11 12.94
CA PRO A 36 13.49 -1.98 13.92
C PRO A 36 14.87 -2.25 13.30
N GLY A 37 15.91 -1.68 13.91
CA GLY A 37 17.31 -1.97 13.53
C GLY A 37 17.68 -1.51 12.11
N ILE A 38 17.03 -0.44 11.62
CA ILE A 38 17.42 0.19 10.35
C ILE A 38 18.88 0.61 10.44
N GLN A 39 19.68 0.20 9.45
CA GLN A 39 21.07 0.63 9.33
C GLN A 39 21.10 2.04 8.73
N PRO A 40 21.47 3.09 9.48
CA PRO A 40 21.30 4.47 9.02
C PRO A 40 22.06 4.76 7.71
N HIS A 41 23.26 4.19 7.56
CA HIS A 41 24.11 4.35 6.39
C HIS A 41 23.55 3.73 5.10
N SER A 42 22.60 2.80 5.24
CA SER A 42 21.93 2.14 4.11
C SER A 42 20.69 2.90 3.64
N LEU A 43 20.18 3.84 4.45
CA LEU A 43 18.95 4.56 4.16
C LEU A 43 19.23 5.64 3.11
N SER A 44 18.61 5.51 1.96
CA SER A 44 18.67 6.46 0.86
C SER A 44 17.27 6.78 0.38
N GLY A 45 16.90 8.06 0.44
CA GLY A 45 15.67 8.61 -0.12
C GLY A 45 15.93 9.42 -1.38
N ASP A 46 14.94 9.46 -2.28
CA ASP A 46 14.95 10.29 -3.48
C ASP A 46 13.55 10.84 -3.76
N VAL A 47 13.50 12.13 -4.11
CA VAL A 47 12.27 12.84 -4.49
C VAL A 47 12.36 13.16 -5.98
N ALA A 48 11.44 12.59 -6.77
CA ALA A 48 11.37 12.79 -8.21
C ALA A 48 9.94 13.14 -8.62
N ASN A 49 9.69 14.40 -8.97
CA ASN A 49 8.37 14.93 -9.34
C ASN A 49 7.30 14.70 -8.23
N ASN A 50 6.29 13.89 -8.55
CA ASN A 50 5.19 13.49 -7.69
C ASN A 50 5.45 12.12 -7.03
N ARG A 51 6.72 11.74 -6.88
CA ARG A 51 7.14 10.45 -6.35
C ARG A 51 8.24 10.62 -5.32
N TYR A 52 8.16 9.81 -4.28
CA TYR A 52 9.24 9.61 -3.33
C TYR A 52 9.61 8.13 -3.29
N SER A 53 10.90 7.82 -3.24
CA SER A 53 11.37 6.44 -3.09
C SER A 53 12.42 6.35 -1.99
N VAL A 54 12.31 5.34 -1.14
CA VAL A 54 13.30 5.05 -0.10
C VAL A 54 13.73 3.60 -0.14
N ARG A 55 15.02 3.39 0.10
CA ARG A 55 15.63 2.07 0.23
C ARG A 55 16.50 2.04 1.48
N PHE A 56 16.50 0.94 2.20
CA PHE A 56 17.33 0.75 3.39
C PHE A 56 17.46 -0.75 3.71
N SER A 57 18.34 -1.07 4.65
CA SER A 57 18.56 -2.42 5.16
C SER A 57 18.27 -2.49 6.66
N SER A 58 17.71 -3.63 7.08
CA SER A 58 17.64 -4.04 8.49
C SER A 58 18.06 -5.51 8.57
N GLY A 59 19.17 -5.77 9.27
CA GLY A 59 19.83 -7.07 9.26
C GLY A 59 20.21 -7.51 7.84
N ALA A 60 19.70 -8.67 7.41
CA ALA A 60 19.92 -9.23 6.08
C ALA A 60 18.83 -8.85 5.06
N VAL A 61 17.79 -8.11 5.48
CA VAL A 61 16.65 -7.76 4.62
C VAL A 61 16.87 -6.37 4.02
N THR A 62 16.65 -6.26 2.71
CA THR A 62 16.57 -4.98 2.01
C THR A 62 15.12 -4.59 1.84
N TYR A 63 14.79 -3.38 2.26
CA TYR A 63 13.46 -2.79 2.11
C TYR A 63 13.47 -1.73 1.03
N GLY A 64 12.35 -1.61 0.34
CA GLY A 64 12.10 -0.60 -0.67
C GLY A 64 10.66 -0.13 -0.58
N LEU A 65 10.46 1.18 -0.63
CA LEU A 65 9.14 1.78 -0.66
C LEU A 65 9.14 2.91 -1.68
N ILE A 66 8.15 2.89 -2.56
CA ILE A 66 7.80 3.96 -3.47
C ILE A 66 6.46 4.52 -2.99
N LEU A 67 6.38 5.84 -2.86
CA LEU A 67 5.14 6.59 -2.71
C LEU A 67 4.94 7.39 -4.00
N GLN A 68 3.80 7.18 -4.66
CA GLN A 68 3.43 7.84 -5.91
C GLN A 68 2.16 8.65 -5.68
N PHE A 69 2.25 9.96 -5.85
CA PHE A 69 1.12 10.87 -5.68
C PHE A 69 0.47 11.19 -7.04
N PRO A 70 -0.76 11.71 -7.07
CA PRO A 70 -1.34 12.33 -8.27
C PRO A 70 -0.40 13.39 -8.86
N THR A 71 -0.46 13.63 -10.17
CA THR A 71 0.47 14.53 -10.89
C THR A 71 0.41 15.99 -10.43
N ALA A 72 -0.73 16.42 -9.86
CA ALA A 72 -0.91 17.73 -9.25
C ALA A 72 -0.22 17.88 -7.88
N ASN A 73 0.13 16.76 -7.25
CA ASN A 73 0.66 16.70 -5.89
C ASN A 73 2.17 16.47 -5.95
N ARG A 74 2.93 17.56 -5.80
CA ARG A 74 4.39 17.55 -5.90
C ARG A 74 5.04 17.71 -4.54
N LEU A 75 6.16 17.02 -4.38
CA LEU A 75 7.03 17.19 -3.22
C LEU A 75 8.15 18.16 -3.57
N ALA A 76 8.56 18.95 -2.60
CA ALA A 76 9.81 19.68 -2.68
C ALA A 76 10.97 18.70 -2.45
N ALA A 77 12.01 18.80 -3.29
CA ALA A 77 13.24 18.03 -3.13
C ALA A 77 14.33 18.91 -2.47
N PRO A 78 15.24 18.32 -1.66
CA PRO A 78 15.24 16.94 -1.19
C PRO A 78 14.27 16.74 -0.01
N GLU A 79 14.36 15.59 0.67
CA GLU A 79 13.72 15.38 1.96
C GLU A 79 14.10 16.49 2.95
N THR A 80 13.14 16.95 3.74
CA THR A 80 13.36 18.02 4.71
C THR A 80 14.17 17.53 5.90
N SER A 81 13.90 16.30 6.37
CA SER A 81 14.67 15.68 7.45
C SER A 81 14.48 14.17 7.48
N VAL A 82 15.51 13.46 7.93
CA VAL A 82 15.48 12.02 8.21
C VAL A 82 15.99 11.78 9.63
N SER A 83 15.24 11.02 10.43
CA SER A 83 15.61 10.60 11.77
C SER A 83 15.47 9.09 11.91
N VAL A 84 16.54 8.40 12.30
CA VAL A 84 16.54 6.95 12.50
C VAL A 84 16.64 6.64 14.00
N GLY A 85 15.60 6.01 14.53
CA GLY A 85 15.55 5.51 15.90
C GLY A 85 15.84 4.01 15.97
N ALA A 86 15.83 3.46 17.19
CA ALA A 86 16.07 2.03 17.40
C ALA A 86 14.99 1.12 16.76
N HIS A 87 13.75 1.62 16.67
CA HIS A 87 12.59 0.84 16.28
C HIS A 87 11.88 1.34 15.01
N ASN A 88 12.29 2.50 14.49
CA ASN A 88 11.64 3.15 13.38
C ASN A 88 12.57 4.17 12.69
N ALA A 89 12.12 4.71 11.56
CA ALA A 89 12.68 5.93 10.99
C ALA A 89 11.54 6.87 10.59
N ALA A 90 11.72 8.17 10.87
CA ALA A 90 10.81 9.23 10.47
C ALA A 90 11.45 10.07 9.37
N ILE A 91 10.70 10.29 8.30
CA ILE A 91 11.12 11.06 7.12
C ILE A 91 10.09 12.15 6.90
N LEU A 92 10.55 13.39 6.86
CA LEU A 92 9.71 14.56 6.62
C LEU A 92 9.88 15.00 5.16
N LEU A 93 8.78 15.05 4.43
CA LEU A 93 8.73 15.45 3.03
C LEU A 93 7.90 16.72 2.91
N ALA A 94 8.53 17.84 2.55
CA ALA A 94 7.80 19.07 2.28
C ALA A 94 6.99 18.96 0.98
N LYS A 95 5.77 19.47 0.98
CA LYS A 95 4.98 19.67 -0.23
C LYS A 95 5.56 20.85 -1.02
N ALA A 96 5.49 20.79 -2.33
CA ALA A 96 5.84 21.93 -3.17
C ALA A 96 4.87 23.09 -2.89
N THR A 97 5.32 24.33 -3.10
CA THR A 97 4.53 25.54 -2.79
C THR A 97 3.18 25.60 -3.52
N GLU A 98 3.14 25.06 -4.73
CA GLU A 98 1.96 24.95 -5.58
C GLU A 98 1.05 23.76 -5.25
N SER A 99 1.50 22.87 -4.36
CA SER A 99 0.82 21.63 -3.97
C SER A 99 0.49 21.59 -2.47
N THR A 100 0.40 22.75 -1.82
CA THR A 100 -0.05 22.85 -0.42
C THR A 100 -1.52 22.47 -0.26
N GLY A 101 -1.94 22.22 0.97
CA GLY A 101 -3.26 21.69 1.31
C GLY A 101 -3.27 20.17 1.47
N LEU A 102 -4.40 19.62 1.89
CA LEU A 102 -4.57 18.18 2.11
C LEU A 102 -4.72 17.43 0.79
N TRP A 103 -4.06 16.29 0.67
CA TRP A 103 -4.12 15.42 -0.50
C TRP A 103 -5.07 14.25 -0.25
N ASP A 104 -5.84 13.83 -1.24
CA ASP A 104 -6.83 12.77 -1.02
C ASP A 104 -6.21 11.39 -0.92
N LYS A 105 -5.19 11.13 -1.74
CA LYS A 105 -4.65 9.77 -1.94
C LYS A 105 -3.22 9.72 -2.42
N TYR A 106 -2.66 8.53 -2.33
CA TYR A 106 -1.36 8.16 -2.89
C TYR A 106 -1.36 6.67 -3.21
N CYS A 107 -0.45 6.24 -4.09
CA CYS A 107 -0.18 4.83 -4.33
C CYS A 107 1.16 4.45 -3.72
N PHE A 108 1.33 3.19 -3.32
CA PHE A 108 2.56 2.71 -2.70
C PHE A 108 2.92 1.28 -3.08
N GLY A 109 4.20 0.93 -2.98
CA GLY A 109 4.68 -0.44 -3.23
C GLY A 109 6.21 -0.54 -3.20
N SER A 110 6.74 -1.76 -3.27
CA SER A 110 8.18 -2.02 -3.37
C SER A 110 8.74 -1.77 -4.77
N ASP A 111 7.88 -1.82 -5.79
CA ASP A 111 8.19 -1.60 -7.19
C ASP A 111 7.11 -0.73 -7.87
N ALA A 112 7.47 -0.13 -9.01
CA ALA A 112 6.56 0.77 -9.73
C ALA A 112 5.49 0.03 -10.57
N SER A 113 5.60 -1.29 -10.73
CA SER A 113 4.69 -2.09 -11.55
C SER A 113 3.44 -2.56 -10.80
N ALA A 114 3.49 -2.60 -9.47
CA ALA A 114 2.42 -3.12 -8.61
C ALA A 114 2.08 -2.17 -7.44
N LEU A 115 1.85 -0.89 -7.74
CA LEU A 115 1.48 0.09 -6.72
C LEU A 115 0.00 -0.07 -6.28
N GLN A 116 -0.23 -0.03 -4.97
CA GLN A 116 -1.56 -0.10 -4.35
C GLN A 116 -2.02 1.31 -3.94
N GLU A 117 -3.27 1.66 -4.21
CA GLU A 117 -3.84 2.95 -3.81
C GLU A 117 -4.19 2.95 -2.30
N ARG A 118 -4.00 4.11 -1.66
CA ARG A 118 -4.41 4.38 -0.29
C ARG A 118 -4.89 5.83 -0.16
N LEU A 119 -6.02 6.00 0.52
CA LEU A 119 -6.56 7.31 0.87
C LEU A 119 -5.89 7.84 2.14
N PHE A 120 -5.72 9.16 2.21
CA PHE A 120 -5.43 9.82 3.48
C PHE A 120 -6.75 10.01 4.24
N VAL A 121 -7.06 9.12 5.17
CA VAL A 121 -8.31 9.18 5.92
C VAL A 121 -8.29 10.31 6.96
N SER A 122 -9.30 11.16 6.92
CA SER A 122 -9.62 12.20 7.91
C SER A 122 -11.07 12.01 8.38
N GLU A 123 -11.48 12.73 9.43
CA GLU A 123 -12.88 12.72 9.87
C GLU A 123 -13.83 13.16 8.75
N GLU A 124 -13.39 14.05 7.87
CA GLU A 124 -14.21 14.60 6.78
C GLU A 124 -14.40 13.62 5.60
N ASN A 125 -13.51 12.64 5.42
CA ASN A 125 -13.56 11.71 4.30
C ASN A 125 -13.75 10.25 4.72
N VAL A 126 -13.98 10.00 6.01
CA VAL A 126 -14.23 8.66 6.56
C VAL A 126 -15.41 7.98 5.87
N ASP A 127 -16.46 8.73 5.54
CA ASP A 127 -17.63 8.21 4.85
C ASP A 127 -17.28 7.66 3.46
N GLY A 128 -16.43 8.38 2.71
CA GLY A 128 -15.94 7.94 1.40
C GLY A 128 -15.03 6.71 1.51
N PHE A 129 -14.20 6.64 2.56
CA PHE A 129 -13.41 5.43 2.85
C PHE A 129 -14.32 4.23 3.16
N LEU A 130 -15.32 4.41 4.03
CA LEU A 130 -16.25 3.35 4.38
C LEU A 130 -17.02 2.85 3.16
N ASP A 131 -17.45 3.73 2.25
CA ASP A 131 -18.09 3.30 1.00
C ASP A 131 -17.18 2.40 0.16
N THR A 132 -15.88 2.70 0.05
CA THR A 132 -14.94 1.84 -0.69
C THR A 132 -14.66 0.48 -0.02
N VAL A 133 -14.80 0.36 1.30
CA VAL A 133 -14.61 -0.91 2.03
C VAL A 133 -15.90 -1.74 2.05
N LEU A 134 -17.04 -1.06 2.11
CA LEU A 134 -18.37 -1.67 2.18
C LEU A 134 -18.92 -2.03 0.80
N CYS A 135 -18.47 -1.35 -0.26
CA CYS A 135 -18.74 -1.68 -1.65
C CYS A 135 -17.45 -2.26 -2.28
N PRO A 136 -17.29 -3.60 -2.38
CA PRO A 136 -16.27 -4.17 -3.24
C PRO A 136 -16.65 -3.83 -4.70
N SER A 137 -16.21 -2.67 -5.19
CA SER A 137 -16.44 -2.17 -6.55
C SER A 137 -15.60 -2.91 -7.60
N SER A 138 -15.49 -4.23 -7.44
CA SER A 138 -14.98 -5.16 -8.44
C SER A 138 -15.74 -6.49 -8.39
N CYS A 139 -17.01 -6.47 -7.98
CA CYS A 139 -17.86 -7.59 -8.35
C CYS A 139 -18.28 -7.39 -9.80
N THR A 140 -17.58 -8.05 -10.73
CA THR A 140 -18.25 -8.34 -12.01
C THR A 140 -19.53 -9.10 -11.67
N GLN A 141 -20.59 -8.94 -12.46
CA GLN A 141 -21.88 -9.57 -12.19
C GLN A 141 -21.77 -11.12 -12.02
N SER A 142 -20.68 -11.70 -12.55
CA SER A 142 -20.24 -13.09 -12.36
C SER A 142 -19.72 -13.42 -10.93
N ASP A 143 -19.12 -12.47 -10.21
CA ASP A 143 -18.61 -12.67 -8.84
C ASP A 143 -19.70 -12.57 -7.76
N LEU A 144 -20.80 -11.84 -8.04
CA LEU A 144 -21.99 -11.81 -7.16
C LEU A 144 -22.80 -13.11 -7.22
N GLU A 145 -22.72 -13.84 -8.33
CA GLU A 145 -23.32 -15.17 -8.49
C GLU A 145 -22.56 -16.25 -7.71
N ALA A 146 -21.26 -16.05 -7.43
CA ALA A 146 -20.42 -17.00 -6.71
C ALA A 146 -20.41 -16.81 -5.19
N GLN A 147 -21.07 -15.79 -4.64
CA GLN A 147 -21.12 -15.61 -3.18
C GLN A 147 -22.02 -16.68 -2.54
N PRO A 148 -21.49 -17.54 -1.65
CA PRO A 148 -22.32 -18.50 -0.95
C PRO A 148 -23.28 -17.76 -0.02
N LEU A 149 -24.57 -18.02 -0.16
CA LEU A 149 -25.58 -17.57 0.78
C LEU A 149 -25.35 -18.28 2.12
N ILE A 150 -25.01 -17.51 3.14
CA ILE A 150 -24.79 -17.99 4.49
C ILE A 150 -26.15 -18.18 5.18
N GLU A 151 -26.45 -19.39 5.62
CA GLU A 151 -27.66 -19.75 6.36
C GLU A 151 -27.24 -20.34 7.69
N VAL A 152 -27.55 -19.64 8.79
CA VAL A 152 -27.33 -20.15 10.14
C VAL A 152 -28.47 -21.09 10.47
N LEU A 153 -28.14 -22.36 10.72
CA LEU A 153 -29.14 -23.39 10.98
C LEU A 153 -29.47 -23.50 12.47
N ASP A 154 -28.46 -23.38 13.33
CA ASP A 154 -28.59 -23.62 14.76
C ASP A 154 -27.46 -22.92 15.54
N VAL A 155 -27.80 -22.34 16.68
CA VAL A 155 -26.84 -21.73 17.61
C VAL A 155 -27.26 -22.08 19.04
N SER A 156 -26.44 -22.88 19.71
CA SER A 156 -26.54 -23.22 21.13
C SER A 156 -25.29 -22.77 21.88
N GLU A 157 -25.28 -22.94 23.21
CA GLU A 157 -24.14 -22.61 24.07
C GLU A 157 -22.87 -23.40 23.69
N ASP A 158 -23.02 -24.62 23.20
CA ASP A 158 -21.94 -25.55 22.88
C ASP A 158 -21.68 -25.72 21.38
N ARG A 159 -22.55 -25.18 20.50
CA ARG A 159 -22.46 -25.43 19.06
C ARG A 159 -23.01 -24.29 18.21
N SER A 160 -22.38 -24.03 17.08
CA SER A 160 -22.94 -23.22 16.01
C SER A 160 -22.87 -23.98 14.68
N GLN A 161 -23.98 -24.04 13.94
CA GLN A 161 -24.07 -24.68 12.63
C GLN A 161 -24.42 -23.66 11.55
N ILE A 162 -23.54 -23.55 10.55
CA ILE A 162 -23.68 -22.63 9.42
C ILE A 162 -23.62 -23.43 8.12
N ARG A 163 -24.56 -23.17 7.21
CA ARG A 163 -24.64 -23.74 5.88
C ARG A 163 -24.33 -22.69 4.83
N LEU A 164 -23.51 -23.05 3.85
CA LEU A 164 -23.20 -22.23 2.67
C LEU A 164 -23.99 -22.77 1.47
N LYS A 165 -24.83 -21.95 0.83
CA LYS A 165 -25.58 -22.30 -0.38
C LYS A 165 -25.05 -21.55 -1.59
N VAL A 166 -24.73 -22.24 -2.67
CA VAL A 166 -24.38 -21.60 -3.96
C VAL A 166 -25.68 -21.11 -4.62
N ARG A 167 -25.72 -19.86 -5.12
CA ARG A 167 -26.85 -19.36 -5.91
C ARG A 167 -26.84 -20.04 -7.28
N SER A 168 -27.98 -20.56 -7.73
CA SER A 168 -28.12 -21.19 -9.06
C SER A 168 -28.90 -20.24 -9.97
N SER A 169 -28.28 -19.84 -11.09
CA SER A 169 -28.80 -18.93 -12.10
C SER A 169 -30.10 -19.44 -12.75
N GLY A 170 -31.17 -18.66 -12.68
CA GLY A 170 -32.31 -18.77 -13.60
C GLY A 170 -31.98 -18.06 -14.92
N SER A 171 -31.96 -18.81 -16.02
CA SER A 171 -31.77 -18.28 -17.37
C SER A 171 -32.92 -17.34 -17.74
N THR A 172 -32.62 -16.06 -17.98
CA THR A 172 -33.50 -15.16 -18.73
C THR A 172 -32.75 -14.71 -19.97
N VAL A 173 -33.19 -15.25 -21.11
CA VAL A 173 -32.88 -14.73 -22.45
C VAL A 173 -33.55 -13.36 -22.57
N CYS A 174 -32.76 -12.31 -22.84
CA CYS A 174 -33.31 -11.02 -23.24
C CYS A 174 -33.36 -10.95 -24.78
N CYS A 175 -34.52 -10.52 -25.29
CA CYS A 175 -34.76 -10.17 -26.69
C CYS A 175 -33.92 -8.96 -27.13
#